data_AF-A0AAV1YZX8-F1
#
_entry.id   AF-A0AAV1YZX8-F1
#
_cell.length_a   1.000
_cell.length_b   1.000
_cell.length_c   1.000
_cell.angle_alpha   90.00
_cell.angle_beta   90.00
_cell.angle_gamma   90.00
#
_symmetry.space_group_name_H-M   'P 1'
#
loop_
_entity.id
_entity.type
_entity.pdbx_description
1 polymer ?
#
loop_
_entity_poly.entity_id
_entity_poly.type
_entity_poly.pdbx_seq_one_letter_code
_entity_poly.pdbx_strand_id
1 'polypeptide(L)'
;MLFLCTSENNICMENSHLNKTLHNGRLAKKFEYALNLTIEKYICYIKFSLFKEKYHQIYEKAGPCLKSIHQQLQEYLESQMKVNAIALYVEQDVPYLLHSFEKILDWIQESNLDETAWLQTPRVSKAKKRVKKGCLLSKVEYRDRLKHYLQKLSSENDAIENIMYQNQEEILDLKEPIIDLNQAIFKD
;
A
#
# COMPACT_ATOMS: atom_id res chain seq x y z
N MET A 1 -46.28 34.86 16.98
CA MET A 1 -45.72 34.22 15.77
C MET A 1 -44.31 33.77 16.13
N LEU A 2 -44.15 32.46 16.34
CA LEU A 2 -42.92 31.83 16.81
C LEU A 2 -41.92 31.73 15.65
N PHE A 3 -40.71 32.25 15.80
CA PHE A 3 -39.58 31.83 15.01
C PHE A 3 -38.46 31.36 15.94
N LEU A 4 -38.17 30.07 15.81
CA LEU A 4 -37.12 29.32 16.48
C LEU A 4 -35.77 29.89 16.02
N CYS A 5 -35.00 30.44 16.95
CA CYS A 5 -33.61 30.81 16.72
C CYS A 5 -32.76 29.62 17.17
N THR A 6 -32.49 28.69 16.25
CA THR A 6 -31.58 27.58 16.49
C THR A 6 -30.24 27.85 15.82
N SER A 7 -29.20 27.81 16.65
CA SER A 7 -27.92 27.15 16.37
C SER A 7 -27.13 27.61 15.14
N GLU A 8 -26.14 28.49 15.35
CA GLU A 8 -24.91 28.54 14.56
C GLU A 8 -23.82 29.31 15.33
N ASN A 9 -23.38 28.73 16.45
CA ASN A 9 -22.20 29.17 17.20
C ASN A 9 -21.51 27.91 17.74
N ASN A 10 -20.66 27.27 16.93
CA ASN A 10 -19.59 26.37 17.38
C ASN A 10 -18.85 25.70 16.19
N ILE A 11 -18.19 26.50 15.34
CA ILE A 11 -17.16 25.97 14.41
C ILE A 11 -15.88 26.77 14.59
N CYS A 12 -15.44 26.86 15.84
CA CYS A 12 -14.15 27.42 16.22
C CYS A 12 -13.66 26.62 17.42
N MET A 13 -13.15 25.39 17.23
CA MET A 13 -12.23 24.68 18.16
C MET A 13 -12.05 23.18 17.81
N GLU A 14 -11.98 22.79 16.53
CA GLU A 14 -11.73 21.37 16.19
C GLU A 14 -10.86 21.20 14.94
N ASN A 15 -9.66 21.80 14.93
CA ASN A 15 -8.65 21.51 13.90
C ASN A 15 -7.22 21.37 14.46
N SER A 16 -7.05 21.27 15.78
CA SER A 16 -5.74 21.08 16.41
C SER A 16 -5.22 19.64 16.31
N HIS A 17 -6.07 18.68 15.92
CA HIS A 17 -5.74 17.25 15.86
C HIS A 17 -5.38 16.71 14.46
N LEU A 18 -5.60 17.48 13.39
CA LEU A 18 -5.23 17.08 12.02
C LEU A 18 -3.73 17.22 11.69
N ASN A 19 -2.93 17.79 12.60
CA ASN A 19 -1.50 18.07 12.37
C ASN A 19 -0.53 16.95 12.82
N LYS A 20 -1.00 15.81 13.34
CA LYS A 20 -0.11 14.82 14.00
C LYS A 20 0.06 13.45 13.35
N THR A 21 -0.52 13.22 12.18
CA THR A 21 -0.29 11.98 11.41
C THR A 21 0.01 12.24 9.94
N LEU A 22 0.71 13.33 9.62
CA LEU A 22 1.32 13.47 8.30
C LEU A 22 2.50 12.49 8.20
N HIS A 23 2.39 11.53 7.29
CA HIS A 23 3.47 10.63 6.92
C HIS A 23 4.74 11.45 6.64
N ASN A 24 5.77 11.28 7.49
CA ASN A 24 7.03 12.04 7.50
C ASN A 24 7.97 11.73 6.32
N GLY A 25 7.44 11.45 5.13
CA GLY A 25 8.22 11.18 3.91
C GLY A 25 8.90 12.45 3.39
N ARG A 26 10.07 12.30 2.76
CA ARG A 26 10.82 13.43 2.17
C ARG A 26 10.04 14.03 1.00
N LEU A 27 9.38 13.19 0.20
CA LEU A 27 8.59 13.60 -0.95
C LEU A 27 7.30 14.32 -0.55
N ALA A 28 6.64 13.87 0.53
CA ALA A 28 5.48 14.55 1.12
C ALA A 28 5.81 15.99 1.52
N LYS A 29 6.92 16.19 2.26
CA LYS A 29 7.39 17.53 2.65
C LYS A 29 7.72 18.42 1.46
N LYS A 30 8.34 17.86 0.41
CA LYS A 30 8.62 18.60 -0.83
C LYS A 30 7.35 19.00 -1.57
N PHE A 31 6.36 18.12 -1.59
CA PHE A 31 5.06 18.38 -2.21
C PHE A 31 4.32 19.51 -1.48
N GLU A 32 4.23 19.44 -0.15
CA GLU A 32 3.64 20.50 0.69
C GLU A 32 4.34 21.85 0.50
N TYR A 33 5.68 21.84 0.48
CA TYR A 33 6.46 23.05 0.22
C TYR A 33 6.16 23.64 -1.16
N ALA A 34 6.14 22.81 -2.21
CA ALA A 34 5.85 23.26 -3.58
C ALA A 34 4.41 23.80 -3.70
N LEU A 35 3.47 23.19 -3.00
CA LEU A 35 2.08 23.63 -2.97
C LEU A 35 1.93 24.99 -2.30
N ASN A 36 2.53 25.18 -1.12
CA ASN A 36 2.54 26.47 -0.43
C ASN A 36 3.19 27.57 -1.28
N LEU A 37 4.36 27.28 -1.87
CA LEU A 37 5.05 28.23 -2.75
C LEU A 37 4.20 28.60 -3.98
N THR A 38 3.42 27.66 -4.49
CA THR A 38 2.51 27.91 -5.62
C THR A 38 1.38 28.85 -5.21
N ILE A 39 0.75 28.61 -4.05
CA ILE A 39 -0.30 29.49 -3.52
C ILE A 39 0.26 30.90 -3.31
N GLU A 40 1.40 31.03 -2.63
CA GLU A 40 2.06 32.32 -2.40
C GLU A 40 2.30 33.07 -3.71
N LYS A 41 2.86 32.38 -4.73
CA LYS A 41 3.09 32.99 -6.05
C LYS A 41 1.79 33.48 -6.69
N TYR A 42 0.70 32.70 -6.62
CA TYR A 42 -0.59 33.10 -7.16
C TYR A 42 -1.15 34.34 -6.47
N ILE A 43 -1.06 34.41 -5.15
CA ILE A 43 -1.52 35.57 -4.38
C ILE A 43 -0.71 36.83 -4.72
N CYS A 44 0.60 36.70 -4.93
CA CYS A 44 1.46 37.81 -5.37
C CYS A 44 1.09 38.37 -6.76
N TYR A 45 0.46 37.58 -7.64
CA TYR A 45 -0.02 38.08 -8.93
C TYR A 45 -1.27 38.98 -8.81
N ILE A 46 -2.00 38.89 -7.70
CA ILE A 46 -3.17 39.74 -7.42
C ILE A 46 -2.66 41.12 -6.95
N LYS A 47 -2.10 41.91 -7.87
CA LYS A 47 -1.49 43.21 -7.55
C LYS A 47 -2.56 44.28 -7.32
N PHE A 48 -2.35 45.14 -6.33
CA PHE A 48 -3.21 46.31 -6.08
C PHE A 48 -3.25 47.27 -7.28
N SER A 49 -2.20 47.33 -8.10
CA SER A 49 -2.17 48.15 -9.32
C SER A 49 -3.33 47.80 -10.28
N LEU A 50 -3.66 46.52 -10.40
CA LEU A 50 -4.78 46.04 -11.23
C LEU A 50 -6.13 46.43 -10.63
N PHE A 51 -6.24 46.42 -9.29
CA PHE A 51 -7.43 46.91 -8.58
C PHE A 51 -7.64 48.41 -8.80
N LYS A 52 -6.56 49.19 -8.68
CA LYS A 52 -6.59 50.64 -8.92
C LYS A 52 -7.00 50.97 -10.35
N GLU A 53 -6.47 50.24 -11.33
CA GLU A 53 -6.79 50.43 -12.75
C GLU A 53 -8.26 50.09 -13.03
N LYS A 54 -8.75 48.94 -12.55
CA LYS A 54 -10.11 48.47 -12.81
C LYS A 54 -11.18 49.25 -12.05
N TYR A 55 -10.88 49.70 -10.83
CA TYR A 55 -11.80 50.42 -9.96
C TYR A 55 -11.37 51.86 -9.73
N HIS A 56 -10.88 52.54 -10.77
CA HIS A 56 -10.31 53.88 -10.69
C HIS A 56 -11.25 54.91 -10.03
N GLN A 57 -12.53 54.92 -10.39
CA GLN A 57 -13.53 55.83 -9.81
C GLN A 57 -13.72 55.64 -8.30
N ILE A 58 -13.60 54.39 -7.82
CA ILE A 58 -13.69 54.08 -6.38
C ILE A 58 -12.37 54.46 -5.71
N TYR A 59 -11.23 54.22 -6.36
CA TYR A 59 -9.92 54.58 -5.84
C TYR A 59 -9.78 56.09 -5.60
N GLU A 60 -10.28 56.93 -6.52
CA GLU A 60 -10.24 58.39 -6.35
C GLU A 60 -11.06 58.88 -5.16
N LYS A 61 -12.19 58.22 -4.87
CA LYS A 61 -13.09 58.61 -3.76
C LYS A 61 -12.70 57.98 -2.42
N ALA A 62 -12.22 56.74 -2.45
CA ALA A 62 -12.04 55.89 -1.27
C ALA A 62 -10.87 54.91 -1.43
N GLY A 63 -9.72 55.41 -1.88
CA GLY A 63 -8.50 54.61 -2.09
C GLY A 63 -8.06 53.75 -0.90
N PRO A 64 -8.08 54.26 0.36
CA PRO A 64 -7.75 53.46 1.54
C PRO A 64 -8.71 52.27 1.74
N CYS A 65 -10.01 52.46 1.53
CA CYS A 65 -11.01 51.39 1.63
C CYS A 65 -10.77 50.33 0.56
N LEU A 66 -10.50 50.75 -0.68
CA LEU A 66 -10.21 49.82 -1.78
C LEU A 66 -8.92 49.01 -1.52
N LYS A 67 -7.90 49.63 -0.91
CA LYS A 67 -6.67 48.94 -0.51
C LYS A 67 -6.93 47.92 0.61
N SER A 68 -7.76 48.27 1.59
CA SER A 68 -8.19 47.35 2.65
C SER A 68 -8.94 46.14 2.08
N ILE A 69 -9.89 46.36 1.17
CA ILE A 69 -10.63 45.28 0.50
C ILE A 69 -9.68 44.37 -0.29
N HIS A 70 -8.72 44.94 -1.01
CA HIS A 70 -7.71 44.17 -1.74
C HIS A 70 -6.87 43.30 -0.81
N GLN A 71 -6.43 43.83 0.33
CA GLN A 71 -5.70 43.07 1.33
C GLN A 71 -6.54 41.94 1.94
N GLN A 72 -7.79 42.23 2.35
CA GLN A 72 -8.71 41.23 2.89
C GLN A 72 -8.98 40.12 1.88
N LEU A 73 -9.11 40.46 0.59
CA LEU A 73 -9.26 39.47 -0.47
C LEU A 73 -8.03 38.56 -0.57
N GLN A 74 -6.81 39.12 -0.53
CA GLN A 74 -5.59 38.33 -0.60
C GLN A 74 -5.48 37.37 0.59
N GLU A 75 -5.68 37.88 1.81
CA GLU A 75 -5.61 37.09 3.05
C GLU A 75 -6.67 35.97 3.06
N TYR A 76 -7.91 36.29 2.66
CA TYR A 76 -8.99 35.32 2.59
C TYR A 76 -8.72 34.25 1.53
N LEU A 77 -8.33 34.64 0.32
CA LEU A 77 -8.01 33.69 -0.75
C LEU A 77 -6.85 32.78 -0.37
N GLU A 78 -5.77 33.33 0.18
CA GLU A 78 -4.62 32.55 0.62
C GLU A 78 -5.03 31.51 1.67
N SER A 79 -5.78 31.94 2.67
CA SER A 79 -6.29 31.08 3.74
C SER A 79 -7.17 29.95 3.19
N GLN A 80 -8.15 30.28 2.34
CA GLN A 80 -9.05 29.30 1.74
C GLN A 80 -8.32 28.32 0.82
N MET A 81 -7.37 28.80 0.01
CA MET A 81 -6.56 27.93 -0.85
C MET A 81 -5.73 26.96 -0.03
N LYS A 82 -5.12 27.41 1.08
CA LYS A 82 -4.34 26.53 1.98
C LYS A 82 -5.24 25.47 2.63
N VAL A 83 -6.39 25.87 3.16
CA VAL A 83 -7.36 24.94 3.78
C VAL A 83 -7.83 23.90 2.77
N ASN A 84 -8.29 24.32 1.59
CA ASN A 84 -8.81 23.41 0.57
C ASN A 84 -7.71 22.49 0.03
N ALA A 85 -6.49 23.00 -0.15
CA ALA A 85 -5.39 22.19 -0.61
C ALA A 85 -4.99 21.11 0.41
N ILE A 86 -4.96 21.44 1.70
CA ILE A 86 -4.71 20.45 2.77
C ILE A 86 -5.84 19.42 2.81
N ALA A 87 -7.10 19.86 2.72
CA ALA A 87 -8.24 18.96 2.70
C ALA A 87 -8.12 17.96 1.53
N LEU A 88 -7.89 18.43 0.31
CA LEU A 88 -7.71 17.57 -0.87
C LEU A 88 -6.48 16.65 -0.74
N TYR A 89 -5.39 17.15 -0.19
CA TYR A 89 -4.16 16.39 0.03
C TYR A 89 -4.40 15.19 0.96
N VAL A 90 -5.20 15.38 2.01
CA VAL A 90 -5.58 14.33 2.96
C VAL A 90 -6.68 13.42 2.38
N GLU A 91 -7.74 13.98 1.79
CA GLU A 91 -8.86 13.23 1.22
C GLU A 91 -8.43 12.27 0.11
N GLN A 92 -7.46 12.67 -0.71
CA GLN A 92 -6.94 11.83 -1.80
C GLN A 92 -5.82 10.89 -1.36
N ASP A 93 -5.51 10.84 -0.05
CA ASP A 93 -4.48 9.99 0.54
C ASP A 93 -3.10 10.17 -0.13
N VAL A 94 -2.82 11.40 -0.60
CA VAL A 94 -1.56 11.75 -1.26
C VAL A 94 -0.35 11.46 -0.36
N PRO A 95 -0.36 11.74 0.96
CA PRO A 95 0.77 11.39 1.83
C PRO A 95 1.14 9.91 1.76
N TYR A 96 0.16 9.02 1.81
CA TYR A 96 0.39 7.58 1.75
C TYR A 96 0.91 7.16 0.38
N LEU A 97 0.35 7.72 -0.71
CA LEU A 97 0.80 7.42 -2.07
C LEU A 97 2.25 7.85 -2.29
N LEU A 98 2.63 9.05 -1.83
CA LEU A 98 4.00 9.55 -1.94
C LEU A 98 4.97 8.71 -1.08
N HIS A 99 4.58 8.34 0.13
CA HIS A 99 5.36 7.46 1.00
C HIS A 99 5.57 6.06 0.38
N SER A 100 4.50 5.49 -0.18
CA SER A 100 4.55 4.20 -0.86
C SER A 100 5.44 4.26 -2.11
N PHE A 101 5.41 5.38 -2.83
CA PHE A 101 6.30 5.62 -3.97
C PHE A 101 7.77 5.73 -3.54
N GLU A 102 8.07 6.43 -2.45
CA GLU A 102 9.44 6.48 -1.90
C GLU A 102 9.96 5.08 -1.55
N LYS A 103 9.15 4.25 -0.88
CA LYS A 103 9.53 2.86 -0.59
C LYS A 103 9.82 2.02 -1.84
N ILE A 104 9.08 2.25 -2.93
CA ILE A 104 9.34 1.57 -4.20
C ILE A 104 10.68 2.02 -4.80
N LEU A 105 10.99 3.31 -4.73
CA LEU A 105 12.27 3.84 -5.20
C LEU A 105 13.43 3.27 -4.39
N ASP A 106 13.32 3.26 -3.07
CA ASP A 106 14.33 2.71 -2.17
C ASP A 106 14.57 1.22 -2.47
N TRP A 107 13.49 0.44 -2.61
CA TRP A 107 13.59 -0.98 -2.98
C TRP A 107 14.27 -1.20 -4.34
N ILE A 108 13.98 -0.38 -5.35
CA ILE A 108 14.61 -0.49 -6.68
C ILE A 108 16.12 -0.20 -6.59
N GLN A 109 16.50 0.84 -5.83
CA GLN A 109 17.90 1.21 -5.63
C GLN A 109 18.68 0.12 -4.90
N GLU A 110 18.10 -0.45 -3.84
CA GLU A 110 18.72 -1.55 -3.08
C GLU A 110 18.83 -2.86 -3.87
N SER A 111 17.89 -3.09 -4.80
CA SER A 111 17.82 -4.33 -5.56
C SER A 111 18.85 -4.45 -6.70
N ASN A 112 19.69 -3.43 -6.95
CA ASN A 112 20.64 -3.38 -8.09
C ASN A 112 20.00 -3.82 -9.42
N LEU A 113 18.71 -3.53 -9.60
CA LEU A 113 17.98 -3.86 -10.81
C LEU A 113 18.47 -2.92 -11.91
N ASP A 114 19.19 -3.49 -12.88
CA ASP A 114 19.74 -2.83 -14.06
C ASP A 114 18.80 -1.72 -14.59
N GLU A 115 19.25 -0.46 -14.51
CA GLU A 115 18.46 0.77 -14.70
C GLU A 115 17.69 0.78 -16.03
N THR A 116 18.20 0.05 -17.01
CA THR A 116 17.67 -0.07 -18.38
C THR A 116 16.37 -0.87 -18.49
N ALA A 117 16.06 -1.75 -17.53
CA ALA A 117 14.91 -2.67 -17.65
C ALA A 117 13.54 -2.00 -17.39
N TRP A 118 13.52 -0.83 -16.75
CA TRP A 118 12.29 -0.16 -16.32
C TRP A 118 11.75 0.83 -17.36
N LEU A 119 12.62 1.50 -18.12
CA LEU A 119 12.23 2.54 -19.08
C LEU A 119 11.64 2.00 -20.40
N GLN A 120 11.85 0.72 -20.74
CA GLN A 120 11.53 0.18 -22.08
C GLN A 120 10.24 -0.66 -22.22
N THR A 121 9.17 -0.40 -21.47
CA THR A 121 7.90 -1.09 -21.81
C THR A 121 6.76 -0.15 -22.09
N PRO A 122 6.38 0.01 -23.38
CA PRO A 122 5.04 0.43 -23.74
C PRO A 122 4.02 -0.52 -23.09
N ARG A 123 2.96 0.07 -22.53
CA ARG A 123 1.75 -0.60 -22.05
C ARG A 123 1.30 -1.66 -23.07
N VAL A 124 0.73 -2.77 -22.58
CA VAL A 124 0.04 -3.88 -23.28
C VAL A 124 0.71 -5.26 -23.11
N SER A 125 2.05 -5.41 -23.07
CA SER A 125 2.66 -6.76 -22.94
C SER A 125 2.88 -7.24 -21.48
N LYS A 126 2.88 -6.34 -20.49
CA LYS A 126 3.21 -6.64 -19.08
C LYS A 126 2.07 -7.27 -18.26
N ALA A 127 0.81 -7.16 -18.67
CA ALA A 127 -0.30 -7.81 -17.96
C ALA A 127 -0.17 -9.35 -18.04
N LYS A 128 0.11 -9.90 -19.23
CA LYS A 128 0.35 -11.35 -19.42
C LYS A 128 1.62 -11.84 -18.72
N LYS A 129 2.67 -11.02 -18.59
CA LYS A 129 3.93 -11.42 -17.92
C LYS A 129 3.88 -11.31 -16.39
N ARG A 130 3.18 -10.34 -15.81
CA ARG A 130 3.01 -10.23 -14.34
C ARG A 130 2.13 -11.34 -13.76
N VAL A 131 1.04 -11.70 -14.45
CA VAL A 131 0.21 -12.86 -14.06
C VAL A 131 1.03 -14.16 -14.10
N LYS A 132 1.91 -14.32 -15.10
CA LYS A 132 2.80 -15.49 -15.18
C LYS A 132 3.83 -15.55 -14.04
N LYS A 133 4.46 -14.42 -13.63
CA LYS A 133 5.46 -14.42 -12.54
C LYS A 133 4.84 -14.71 -11.16
N GLY A 134 3.68 -14.13 -10.83
CA GLY A 134 2.98 -14.44 -9.58
C GLY A 134 2.49 -15.89 -9.51
N CYS A 135 2.01 -16.43 -10.64
CA CYS A 135 1.61 -17.83 -10.75
C CYS A 135 2.80 -18.81 -10.71
N LEU A 136 3.97 -18.42 -11.23
CA LEU A 136 5.19 -19.24 -11.21
C LEU A 136 5.73 -19.48 -9.80
N LEU A 137 5.76 -18.44 -8.95
CA LEU A 137 6.21 -18.58 -7.56
C LEU A 137 5.29 -19.54 -6.77
N SER A 138 3.97 -19.34 -6.89
CA SER A 138 2.98 -20.24 -6.27
C SER A 138 3.08 -21.69 -6.79
N LYS A 139 3.36 -21.90 -8.08
CA LYS A 139 3.54 -23.26 -8.64
C LYS A 139 4.83 -23.94 -8.20
N VAL A 140 5.91 -23.19 -7.99
CA VAL A 140 7.17 -23.74 -7.46
C VAL A 140 6.98 -24.18 -6.02
N GLU A 141 6.39 -23.34 -5.18
CA GLU A 141 6.06 -23.69 -3.79
C GLU A 141 5.14 -24.91 -3.70
N TYR A 142 4.11 -24.97 -4.56
CA TYR A 142 3.19 -26.10 -4.60
C TYR A 142 3.87 -27.38 -5.09
N ARG A 143 4.75 -27.29 -6.09
CA ARG A 143 5.57 -28.42 -6.56
C ARG A 143 6.49 -28.93 -5.46
N ASP A 144 7.12 -28.04 -4.71
CA ASP A 144 8.07 -28.43 -3.67
C ASP A 144 7.33 -29.06 -2.47
N ARG A 145 6.12 -28.59 -2.14
CA ARG A 145 5.21 -29.28 -1.20
C ARG A 145 4.79 -30.66 -1.69
N LEU A 146 4.40 -30.80 -2.96
CA LEU A 146 4.05 -32.11 -3.53
C LEU A 146 5.23 -33.08 -3.51
N LYS A 147 6.45 -32.61 -3.80
CA LYS A 147 7.67 -33.42 -3.66
C LYS A 147 7.89 -33.89 -2.23
N HIS A 148 7.69 -33.00 -1.26
CA HIS A 148 7.80 -33.36 0.15
C HIS A 148 6.77 -34.43 0.55
N TYR A 149 5.52 -34.30 0.13
CA TYR A 149 4.49 -35.32 0.39
C TYR A 149 4.79 -36.65 -0.28
N LEU A 150 5.27 -36.64 -1.53
CA LEU A 150 5.68 -37.86 -2.24
C LEU A 150 6.84 -38.56 -1.52
N GLN A 151 7.83 -37.79 -1.07
CA GLN A 151 8.98 -38.35 -0.35
C GLN A 151 8.53 -38.95 0.99
N LYS A 152 7.61 -38.30 1.70
CA LYS A 152 7.03 -38.82 2.93
C LYS A 152 6.27 -40.13 2.69
N LEU A 153 5.39 -40.17 1.69
CA LEU A 153 4.65 -41.38 1.33
C LEU A 153 5.57 -42.52 0.90
N SER A 154 6.64 -42.23 0.16
CA SER A 154 7.66 -43.22 -0.19
C SER A 154 8.29 -43.82 1.05
N SER A 155 8.72 -42.97 2.00
CA SER A 155 9.34 -43.46 3.24
C SER A 155 8.39 -44.26 4.13
N GLU A 156 7.11 -43.88 4.16
CA GLU A 156 6.07 -44.64 4.88
C GLU A 156 5.82 -45.99 4.20
N ASN A 157 5.80 -46.03 2.87
CA ASN A 157 5.64 -47.26 2.11
C ASN A 157 6.82 -48.21 2.32
N ASP A 158 8.06 -47.71 2.26
CA ASP A 158 9.27 -48.50 2.52
C ASP A 158 9.27 -49.07 3.95
N ALA A 159 8.79 -48.28 4.93
CA ALA A 159 8.65 -48.73 6.31
C ALA A 159 7.59 -49.84 6.45
N ILE A 160 6.44 -49.69 5.78
CA ILE A 160 5.37 -50.70 5.79
C ILE A 160 5.83 -51.97 5.08
N GLU A 161 6.53 -51.86 3.96
CA GLU A 161 7.04 -53.01 3.21
C GLU A 161 8.05 -53.81 4.05
N ASN A 162 8.94 -53.12 4.77
CA ASN A 162 9.85 -53.76 5.72
C ASN A 162 9.11 -54.47 6.86
N ILE A 163 8.08 -53.86 7.43
CA ILE A 163 7.23 -54.50 8.46
C ILE A 163 6.54 -55.74 7.88
N MET A 164 6.06 -55.66 6.64
CA MET A 164 5.41 -56.79 5.97
C MET A 164 6.38 -57.96 5.77
N TYR A 165 7.61 -57.68 5.33
CA TYR A 165 8.66 -58.71 5.19
C TYR A 165 9.00 -59.35 6.54
N GLN A 166 9.18 -58.55 7.60
CA GLN A 166 9.45 -59.06 8.95
C GLN A 166 8.31 -59.95 9.46
N ASN A 167 7.06 -59.51 9.31
CA ASN A 167 5.90 -60.32 9.70
C ASN A 167 5.81 -61.62 8.88
N GLN A 168 6.18 -61.58 7.60
CA GLN A 168 6.15 -62.76 6.74
C GLN A 168 7.23 -63.77 7.15
N GLU A 169 8.42 -63.31 7.50
CA GLU A 169 9.52 -64.12 8.06
C GLU A 169 9.09 -64.75 9.39
N GLU A 170 8.53 -63.95 10.32
CA GLU A 170 8.03 -64.45 11.60
C GLU A 170 6.92 -65.50 11.44
N ILE A 171 6.00 -65.32 10.49
CA ILE A 171 4.97 -66.32 10.19
C ILE A 171 5.59 -67.63 9.65
N LEU A 172 6.65 -67.56 8.85
CA LEU A 172 7.33 -68.74 8.35
C LEU A 172 8.07 -69.47 9.48
N ASP A 173 8.80 -68.73 10.31
CA ASP A 173 9.51 -69.24 11.49
C ASP A 173 8.56 -69.89 12.50
N LEU A 174 7.35 -69.35 12.67
CA LEU A 174 6.33 -69.94 13.56
C LEU A 174 5.64 -71.17 12.93
N LYS A 175 5.61 -71.28 11.60
CA LYS A 175 5.00 -72.41 10.89
C LYS A 175 5.88 -73.65 10.88
N GLU A 176 7.20 -73.50 10.73
CA GLU A 176 8.15 -74.64 10.71
C GLU A 176 8.01 -75.56 11.93
N PRO A 177 8.04 -75.06 13.18
CA PRO A 177 7.91 -75.89 14.38
C PRO A 177 6.56 -76.60 14.46
N ILE A 178 5.48 -75.96 13.98
CA ILE A 178 4.13 -76.55 13.96
C ILE A 178 4.04 -77.68 12.93
N ILE A 179 4.65 -77.50 11.77
CA ILE A 179 4.72 -78.54 10.73
C ILE A 179 5.57 -79.72 11.23
N ASP A 180 6.70 -79.44 11.88
CA ASP A 180 7.58 -80.46 12.45
C ASP A 180 6.91 -81.22 13.61
N LEU A 181 6.18 -80.53 14.49
CA LEU A 181 5.37 -81.14 15.55
C LEU A 181 4.29 -82.05 14.98
N ASN A 182 3.56 -81.59 13.96
CA ASN A 182 2.55 -82.40 13.31
C ASN A 182 3.17 -83.64 12.64
N GLN A 183 4.30 -83.50 11.95
CA GLN A 183 4.99 -84.66 11.36
C GLN A 183 5.54 -85.64 12.39
N ALA A 184 5.95 -85.17 13.58
CA ALA A 184 6.36 -86.04 14.68
C ALA A 184 5.18 -86.80 15.30
N ILE A 185 4.02 -86.15 15.45
CA ILE A 185 2.79 -86.76 15.98
C ILE A 185 2.20 -87.82 15.04
N PHE A 186 2.33 -87.65 13.72
CA PHE A 186 1.79 -88.60 12.72
C PHE A 186 2.79 -89.70 12.30
N LYS A 187 3.95 -89.83 12.97
CA LYS A 187 4.96 -90.87 12.72
C LYS A 187 5.02 -91.96 13.81
N ASP A 188 4.22 -91.86 14.86
CA ASP A 188 3.88 -92.94 15.79
C ASP A 188 2.52 -93.57 15.42
#